data_AF-A0A929U487-F1
#
_entry.id   AF-A0A929U487-F1
#
_cell.length_a   1.000
_cell.length_b   1.000
_cell.length_c   1.000
_cell.angle_alpha   90.00
_cell.angle_beta   90.00
_cell.angle_gamma   90.00
#
_symmetry.space_group_name_H-M   'P 1'
#
loop_
_entity.id
_entity.type
_entity.pdbx_description
1 polymer ?
#
loop_
_entity_poly.entity_id
_entity_poly.type
_entity_poly.pdbx_seq_one_letter_code
_entity_poly.pdbx_strand_id
1 'polypeptide(L)'
;MKRKVVSALMVCTTVLTLMGCGGASNGAASSSSGAAPAAGSSTASSAKAAGAEGKNIVFMPKLVGIPYFTTCNDGAQEAAKELGVTCTYNGPTTADAAQQVTMLEDYISQGVDAIAVAPNDPAAMTSVLKKAKDAGILVMDWDTQADPSLTKVSVCQVNDQKFGEHMVDKLVEYMGKDSGQIALVTGGLSAANLNAWIKASKDYIAKNIRSWRLSTMAIRIRPMRNRMSLIQRQKTS
;
A
#
# COMPACT_ATOMS: atom_id res chain seq x y z
N MET A 1 53.57 -5.31 -23.97
CA MET A 1 53.65 -4.87 -25.38
C MET A 1 52.39 -4.07 -25.72
N LYS A 2 52.57 -2.80 -26.11
CA LYS A 2 51.85 -1.98 -27.11
C LYS A 2 50.29 -2.04 -27.11
N ARG A 3 49.59 -1.00 -26.61
CA ARG A 3 49.13 0.27 -27.29
C ARG A 3 48.04 -0.01 -28.34
N LYS A 4 46.89 0.68 -28.45
CA LYS A 4 46.55 2.13 -28.57
C LYS A 4 45.00 2.27 -28.36
N VAL A 5 44.41 3.19 -27.58
CA VAL A 5 44.17 4.65 -27.76
C VAL A 5 43.65 5.06 -29.13
N VAL A 6 42.42 5.62 -29.22
CA VAL A 6 42.07 6.88 -29.94
C VAL A 6 40.77 7.48 -29.37
N SER A 7 40.89 8.71 -28.87
CA SER A 7 39.85 9.68 -28.52
C SER A 7 39.27 10.38 -29.76
N ALA A 8 38.06 10.94 -29.67
CA ALA A 8 37.71 12.14 -30.44
C ALA A 8 36.70 13.01 -29.68
N LEU A 9 37.15 14.24 -29.41
CA LEU A 9 36.51 15.38 -28.76
C LEU A 9 35.80 16.21 -29.83
N MET A 10 34.61 16.77 -29.56
CA MET A 10 34.13 17.94 -30.29
C MET A 10 33.27 18.86 -29.39
N VAL A 11 33.81 20.06 -29.20
CA VAL A 11 33.25 21.23 -28.50
C VAL A 11 32.50 22.08 -29.54
N CYS A 12 31.32 22.64 -29.21
CA CYS A 12 30.86 23.93 -29.75
C CYS A 12 29.62 24.50 -29.02
N THR A 13 29.92 25.52 -28.21
CA THR A 13 29.29 26.85 -28.18
C THR A 13 27.85 27.10 -27.71
N THR A 14 27.79 28.07 -26.80
CA THR A 14 26.69 28.80 -26.16
C THR A 14 25.88 29.69 -27.10
N VAL A 15 24.57 29.84 -26.83
CA VAL A 15 23.81 31.07 -27.10
C VAL A 15 22.86 31.37 -25.94
N LEU A 16 23.15 32.47 -25.24
CA LEU A 16 22.25 33.18 -24.34
C LEU A 16 21.56 34.28 -25.17
N THR A 17 20.23 34.42 -25.10
CA THR A 17 19.56 35.68 -25.43
C THR A 17 18.44 35.96 -24.43
N LEU A 18 18.60 37.04 -23.66
CA LEU A 18 17.51 37.84 -23.10
C LEU A 18 16.98 38.77 -24.21
N MET A 19 15.76 39.29 -23.98
CA MET A 19 15.27 40.64 -24.32
C MET A 19 13.99 40.64 -25.18
N GLY A 20 12.96 41.34 -24.70
CA GLY A 20 11.82 41.72 -25.54
C GLY A 20 10.53 42.00 -24.79
N CYS A 21 10.35 43.26 -24.40
CA CYS A 21 9.19 43.84 -23.70
C CYS A 21 8.03 44.18 -24.66
N GLY A 22 6.80 44.23 -24.14
CA GLY A 22 5.85 45.30 -24.48
C GLY A 22 4.52 44.93 -25.14
N GLY A 23 3.44 45.51 -24.60
CA GLY A 23 2.33 46.00 -25.42
C GLY A 23 0.94 45.48 -25.10
N ALA A 24 0.21 46.22 -24.28
CA ALA A 24 -1.22 46.08 -24.02
C ALA A 24 -2.08 46.33 -25.28
N SER A 25 -3.20 45.63 -25.42
CA SER A 25 -4.40 46.19 -26.05
C SER A 25 -5.68 45.60 -25.41
N ASN A 26 -6.60 46.51 -25.16
CA ASN A 26 -7.85 46.37 -24.45
C ASN A 26 -8.91 45.75 -25.38
N GLY A 27 -9.72 44.82 -24.88
CA GLY A 27 -10.88 44.28 -25.60
C GLY A 27 -11.88 43.68 -24.63
N ALA A 28 -12.94 44.44 -24.35
CA ALA A 28 -14.00 44.08 -23.42
C ALA A 28 -15.06 43.15 -24.02
N ALA A 29 -15.72 42.43 -23.11
CA ALA A 29 -17.07 41.84 -23.17
C ALA A 29 -17.27 40.53 -23.97
N SER A 30 -17.55 39.43 -23.26
CA SER A 30 -18.94 39.02 -23.00
C SER A 30 -19.03 37.72 -22.17
N SER A 31 -20.10 37.66 -21.40
CA SER A 31 -20.53 36.66 -20.42
C SER A 31 -20.80 35.24 -20.96
N SER A 32 -20.44 34.22 -20.18
CA SER A 32 -21.35 33.10 -19.86
C SER A 32 -20.83 32.27 -18.69
N SER A 33 -21.62 32.27 -17.62
CA SER A 33 -21.52 31.39 -16.45
C SER A 33 -21.48 29.91 -16.85
N GLY A 34 -20.52 29.18 -16.31
CA GLY A 34 -20.37 27.74 -16.47
C GLY A 34 -19.45 27.18 -15.40
N ALA A 35 -19.95 27.09 -14.17
CA ALA A 35 -19.24 26.46 -13.06
C ALA A 35 -19.12 24.95 -13.30
N ALA A 36 -17.90 24.50 -13.61
CA ALA A 36 -17.48 23.11 -13.47
C ALA A 36 -16.49 23.04 -12.31
N PRO A 37 -16.65 22.15 -11.31
CA PRO A 37 -15.69 22.06 -10.23
C PRO A 37 -14.39 21.48 -10.77
N ALA A 38 -13.33 22.30 -10.68
CA ALA A 38 -11.97 21.87 -10.93
C ALA A 38 -11.64 20.71 -9.99
N ALA A 39 -11.18 19.59 -10.57
CA ALA A 39 -10.48 18.56 -9.86
C ALA A 39 -9.31 19.23 -9.11
N GLY A 40 -9.41 19.27 -7.79
CA GLY A 40 -8.32 19.71 -6.92
C GLY A 40 -7.16 18.75 -7.06
N SER A 41 -6.24 19.06 -7.98
CA SER A 41 -4.87 18.58 -7.91
C SER A 41 -4.32 19.11 -6.58
N SER A 42 -4.33 18.27 -5.56
CA SER A 42 -3.50 18.47 -4.39
C SER A 42 -2.06 18.33 -4.86
N THR A 43 -1.48 19.45 -5.30
CA THR A 43 -0.03 19.58 -5.39
C THR A 43 0.46 19.44 -3.94
N ALA A 44 0.83 18.22 -3.56
CA ALA A 44 1.59 17.98 -2.36
C ALA A 44 2.92 18.70 -2.57
N SER A 45 2.99 19.95 -2.10
CA SER A 45 4.23 20.68 -1.99
C SER A 45 5.13 19.83 -1.10
N SER A 46 6.14 19.19 -1.69
CA SER A 46 7.23 18.52 -0.99
C SER A 46 8.06 19.58 -0.28
N ALA A 47 7.52 20.10 0.82
CA ALA A 47 8.33 20.77 1.81
C ALA A 47 9.33 19.72 2.29
N LYS A 48 10.58 19.80 1.82
CA LYS A 48 11.68 18.98 2.32
C LYS A 48 11.64 19.06 3.85
N ALA A 49 11.22 17.98 4.50
CA ALA A 49 11.03 17.95 5.93
C ALA A 49 12.38 18.22 6.60
N ALA A 50 12.55 19.44 7.11
CA ALA A 50 13.78 19.83 7.78
C ALA A 50 14.00 18.88 8.97
N GLY A 51 15.08 18.08 8.93
CA GLY A 51 15.46 17.14 9.99
C GLY A 51 15.22 15.64 9.71
N ALA A 52 14.68 15.26 8.54
CA ALA A 52 14.52 13.85 8.19
C ALA A 52 15.77 13.22 7.57
N GLU A 53 16.66 13.99 6.95
CA GLU A 53 17.81 13.47 6.20
C GLU A 53 18.74 12.60 7.08
N GLY A 54 19.17 11.45 6.54
CA GLY A 54 20.06 10.50 7.22
C GLY A 54 19.39 9.54 8.21
N LYS A 55 18.06 9.58 8.35
CA LYS A 55 17.31 8.68 9.24
C LYS A 55 17.16 7.27 8.67
N ASN A 56 17.11 6.27 9.56
CA ASN A 56 16.92 4.87 9.21
C ASN A 56 15.50 4.42 9.53
N ILE A 57 14.75 4.03 8.51
CA ILE A 57 13.36 3.63 8.61
C ILE A 57 13.21 2.16 8.21
N VAL A 58 12.48 1.39 8.99
CA VAL A 58 12.07 0.03 8.63
C VAL A 58 10.68 0.06 8.04
N PHE A 59 10.53 -0.43 6.81
CA PHE A 59 9.25 -0.60 6.15
C PHE A 59 8.91 -2.10 6.08
N MET A 60 8.09 -2.56 7.01
CA MET A 60 7.78 -3.97 7.20
C MET A 60 6.39 -4.33 6.65
N PRO A 61 6.30 -5.14 5.59
CA PRO A 61 5.03 -5.67 5.09
C PRO A 61 4.53 -6.84 5.93
N LYS A 62 3.33 -7.34 5.61
CA LYS A 62 2.84 -8.62 6.14
C LYS A 62 3.70 -9.80 5.71
N LEU A 63 4.19 -9.76 4.47
CA LEU A 63 5.16 -10.70 3.93
C LEU A 63 5.87 -10.10 2.71
N VAL A 64 7.06 -10.59 2.40
CA VAL A 64 7.78 -10.25 1.16
C VAL A 64 7.43 -11.22 0.02
N GLY A 65 7.78 -10.84 -1.22
CA GLY A 65 7.71 -11.75 -2.37
C GLY A 65 6.38 -11.78 -3.12
N ILE A 66 5.43 -10.88 -2.82
CA ILE A 66 4.19 -10.72 -3.59
C ILE A 66 4.09 -9.34 -4.25
N PRO A 67 3.46 -9.23 -5.44
CA PRO A 67 3.44 -7.97 -6.21
C PRO A 67 2.88 -6.76 -5.45
N TYR A 68 1.84 -6.96 -4.63
CA TYR A 68 1.21 -5.89 -3.87
C TYR A 68 2.21 -5.18 -2.93
N PHE A 69 2.94 -5.94 -2.11
CA PHE A 69 3.92 -5.36 -1.18
C PHE A 69 5.20 -4.90 -1.88
N THR A 70 5.60 -5.53 -2.98
CA THR A 70 6.67 -5.01 -3.85
C THR A 70 6.32 -3.62 -4.38
N THR A 71 5.10 -3.42 -4.86
CA THR A 71 4.64 -2.11 -5.37
C THR A 71 4.61 -1.06 -4.26
N CYS A 72 4.19 -1.44 -3.05
CA CYS A 72 4.24 -0.53 -1.89
C CYS A 72 5.68 -0.14 -1.55
N ASN A 73 6.61 -1.08 -1.64
CA ASN A 73 8.03 -0.80 -1.43
C ASN A 73 8.58 0.18 -2.49
N ASP A 74 8.20 0.04 -3.76
CA ASP A 74 8.65 0.97 -4.80
C ASP A 74 8.32 2.43 -4.43
N GLY A 75 7.09 2.69 -3.97
CA GLY A 75 6.69 4.01 -3.47
C GLY A 75 7.43 4.43 -2.20
N ALA A 76 7.70 3.49 -1.27
CA ALA A 76 8.48 3.78 -0.07
C ALA A 76 9.93 4.17 -0.40
N GLN A 77 10.55 3.50 -1.38
CA GLN A 77 11.93 3.81 -1.83
C GLN A 77 11.99 5.15 -2.58
N GLU A 78 10.97 5.47 -3.36
CA GLU A 78 10.85 6.80 -4.00
C GLU A 78 10.80 7.91 -2.95
N ALA A 79 9.90 7.80 -1.97
CA ALA A 79 9.81 8.75 -0.85
C ALA A 79 11.11 8.81 -0.04
N ALA A 80 11.76 7.66 0.18
CA ALA A 80 13.02 7.61 0.91
C ALA A 80 14.13 8.42 0.21
N LYS A 81 14.21 8.30 -1.11
CA LYS A 81 15.14 9.07 -1.94
C LYS A 81 14.84 10.56 -1.90
N GLU A 82 13.57 10.96 -1.98
CA GLU A 82 13.16 12.37 -1.92
C GLU A 82 13.49 13.02 -0.57
N LEU A 83 13.32 12.25 0.52
CA LEU A 83 13.54 12.71 1.89
C LEU A 83 15.00 12.56 2.36
N GLY A 84 15.84 11.87 1.60
CA GLY A 84 17.22 11.58 1.96
C GLY A 84 17.36 10.63 3.15
N VAL A 85 16.44 9.66 3.29
CA VAL A 85 16.44 8.65 4.36
C VAL A 85 16.81 7.28 3.82
N THR A 86 17.26 6.39 4.70
CA THR A 86 17.41 4.97 4.39
C THR A 86 16.12 4.24 4.71
N CYS A 87 15.55 3.53 3.74
CA CYS A 87 14.36 2.71 3.93
C CYS A 87 14.69 1.21 3.77
N THR A 88 14.76 0.50 4.88
CA THR A 88 14.95 -0.96 4.91
C THR A 88 13.60 -1.64 4.73
N TYR A 89 13.38 -2.23 3.55
CA TYR A 89 12.22 -3.07 3.30
C TYR A 89 12.53 -4.54 3.59
N ASN A 90 11.88 -5.08 4.61
CA ASN A 90 12.03 -6.48 4.99
C ASN A 90 10.85 -6.96 5.82
N GLY A 91 10.55 -8.25 5.74
CA GLY A 91 9.46 -8.88 6.46
C GLY A 91 9.52 -10.40 6.34
N PRO A 92 8.57 -11.11 6.96
CA PRO A 92 8.51 -12.57 6.87
C PRO A 92 8.21 -13.03 5.43
N THR A 93 8.48 -14.29 5.11
CA THR A 93 8.14 -14.86 3.79
C THR A 93 6.72 -15.45 3.74
N THR A 94 6.06 -15.52 4.89
CA THR A 94 4.67 -15.94 5.04
C THR A 94 3.94 -14.99 6.00
N ALA A 95 2.61 -15.03 6.03
CA ALA A 95 1.83 -14.22 6.96
C ALA A 95 1.99 -14.75 8.40
N ASP A 96 3.04 -14.30 9.08
CA ASP A 96 3.46 -14.76 10.40
C ASP A 96 3.69 -13.55 11.34
N ALA A 97 2.80 -13.39 12.32
CA ALA A 97 2.90 -12.32 13.30
C ALA A 97 4.05 -12.55 14.30
N ALA A 98 4.35 -13.78 14.69
CA ALA A 98 5.44 -14.06 15.62
C ALA A 98 6.80 -13.71 14.98
N GLN A 99 6.96 -14.04 13.70
CA GLN A 99 8.15 -13.65 12.96
C GLN A 99 8.27 -12.11 12.82
N GLN A 100 7.16 -11.39 12.60
CA GLN A 100 7.18 -9.93 12.64
C GLN A 100 7.64 -9.40 14.01
N VAL A 101 7.17 -9.97 15.12
CA VAL A 101 7.62 -9.56 16.46
C VAL A 101 9.13 -9.69 16.56
N THR A 102 9.69 -10.87 16.28
CA THR A 102 11.14 -11.12 16.39
C THR A 102 11.95 -10.15 15.53
N MET A 103 11.55 -9.94 14.28
CA MET A 103 12.24 -9.01 13.39
C MET A 103 12.18 -7.56 13.90
N LEU A 104 11.04 -7.13 14.45
CA LEU A 104 10.93 -5.80 15.04
C LEU A 104 11.79 -5.66 16.29
N GLU A 105 11.92 -6.69 17.12
CA GLU A 105 12.85 -6.66 18.27
C GLU A 105 14.30 -6.46 17.84
N ASP A 106 14.71 -7.08 16.73
CA ASP A 106 16.05 -6.89 16.16
C ASP A 106 16.24 -5.44 15.69
N TYR A 107 15.26 -4.87 15.00
CA TYR A 107 15.32 -3.48 14.54
C TYR A 107 15.28 -2.46 15.67
N ILE A 108 14.50 -2.72 16.73
CA ILE A 108 14.53 -1.91 17.95
C ILE A 108 15.92 -1.95 18.57
N SER A 109 16.54 -3.13 18.65
CA SER A 109 17.90 -3.30 19.19
C SER A 109 18.97 -2.61 18.35
N GLN A 110 18.76 -2.52 17.03
CA GLN A 110 19.61 -1.77 16.11
C GLN A 110 19.45 -0.24 16.24
N GLY A 111 18.44 0.24 16.98
CA GLY A 111 18.22 1.66 17.19
C GLY A 111 17.77 2.41 15.94
N VAL A 112 16.92 1.80 15.11
CA VAL A 112 16.31 2.48 13.96
C VAL A 112 15.49 3.68 14.40
N ASP A 113 15.37 4.71 13.56
CA ASP A 113 14.67 5.94 13.92
C ASP A 113 13.14 5.81 13.81
N ALA A 114 12.66 4.98 12.87
CA ALA A 114 11.24 4.72 12.70
C ALA A 114 10.93 3.31 12.20
N ILE A 115 9.74 2.83 12.56
CA ILE A 115 9.14 1.57 12.11
C ILE A 115 7.79 1.89 11.47
N ALA A 116 7.64 1.45 10.23
CA ALA A 116 6.40 1.46 9.47
C ALA A 116 5.98 0.03 9.18
N VAL A 117 4.96 -0.48 9.89
CA VAL A 117 4.58 -1.90 9.85
C VAL A 117 3.16 -2.11 9.32
N ALA A 118 2.98 -3.17 8.53
CA ALA A 118 1.69 -3.76 8.23
C ALA A 118 1.48 -5.02 9.08
N PRO A 119 0.79 -4.94 10.22
CA PRO A 119 0.61 -6.08 11.12
C PRO A 119 -0.14 -7.24 10.46
N ASN A 120 0.39 -8.45 10.61
CA ASN A 120 -0.39 -9.68 10.37
C ASN A 120 -1.46 -9.88 11.44
N ASP A 121 -1.16 -9.49 12.68
CA ASP A 121 -2.05 -9.53 13.84
C ASP A 121 -1.77 -8.30 14.74
N PRO A 122 -2.65 -7.29 14.74
CA PRO A 122 -2.48 -6.10 15.56
C PRO A 122 -2.36 -6.38 17.07
N ALA A 123 -3.10 -7.37 17.58
CA ALA A 123 -3.07 -7.71 19.00
C ALA A 123 -1.71 -8.30 19.38
N ALA A 124 -1.16 -9.21 18.56
CA ALA A 124 0.16 -9.77 18.78
C ALA A 124 1.29 -8.73 18.71
N MET A 125 1.12 -7.67 17.91
CA MET A 125 2.10 -6.59 17.77
C MET A 125 2.15 -5.60 18.95
N THR A 126 1.12 -5.56 19.80
CA THR A 126 0.95 -4.48 20.80
C THR A 126 2.17 -4.32 21.71
N SER A 127 2.70 -5.44 22.23
CA SER A 127 3.86 -5.41 23.15
C SER A 127 5.13 -4.87 22.49
N VAL A 128 5.47 -5.34 21.28
CA VAL A 128 6.70 -4.94 20.59
C VAL A 128 6.63 -3.50 20.08
N LEU A 129 5.46 -3.03 19.65
CA LEU A 129 5.27 -1.63 19.25
C LEU A 129 5.35 -0.68 20.44
N LYS A 130 4.84 -1.10 21.61
CA LYS A 130 5.05 -0.36 22.85
C LYS A 130 6.55 -0.25 23.19
N LYS A 131 7.29 -1.36 23.07
CA LYS A 131 8.75 -1.38 23.29
C LYS A 131 9.50 -0.43 22.34
N ALA A 132 9.11 -0.40 21.05
CA ALA A 132 9.68 0.56 20.09
C ALA A 132 9.43 2.01 20.51
N LYS A 133 8.18 2.34 20.86
CA LYS A 133 7.80 3.69 21.31
C LYS A 133 8.53 4.10 22.59
N ASP A 134 8.64 3.20 23.56
CA ASP A 134 9.36 3.43 24.82
C ASP A 134 10.87 3.66 24.58
N ALA A 135 11.43 3.06 23.52
CA ALA A 135 12.81 3.30 23.06
C ALA A 135 12.98 4.60 22.24
N GLY A 136 11.92 5.40 22.07
CA GLY A 136 11.96 6.66 21.31
C GLY A 136 11.84 6.49 19.80
N ILE A 137 11.56 5.28 19.32
CA ILE A 137 11.39 4.98 17.89
C ILE A 137 9.99 5.42 17.46
N LEU A 138 9.91 6.15 16.33
CA LEU A 138 8.61 6.53 15.76
C LEU A 138 7.93 5.30 15.16
N VAL A 139 6.69 5.06 15.55
CA VAL A 139 5.90 3.95 15.01
C VAL A 139 4.77 4.48 14.15
N MET A 140 4.64 3.93 12.95
CA MET A 140 3.47 4.10 12.09
C MET A 140 2.97 2.74 11.61
N ASP A 141 1.68 2.66 11.33
CA ASP A 141 1.08 1.50 10.69
C ASP A 141 0.64 1.83 9.25
N TRP A 142 0.61 0.79 8.41
CA TRP A 142 0.12 0.88 7.04
C TRP A 142 -0.54 -0.43 6.63
N ASP A 143 -1.45 -0.40 5.64
CA ASP A 143 -2.27 -1.54 5.18
C ASP A 143 -3.25 -2.09 6.22
N THR A 144 -2.76 -2.46 7.39
CA THR A 144 -3.53 -2.95 8.53
C THR A 144 -3.26 -2.06 9.72
N GLN A 145 -4.32 -1.59 10.37
CA GLN A 145 -4.17 -0.71 11.52
C GLN A 145 -3.65 -1.50 12.73
N ALA A 146 -2.66 -0.92 13.42
CA ALA A 146 -2.24 -1.37 14.74
C ALA A 146 -3.10 -0.70 15.83
N ASP A 147 -2.73 -0.87 17.11
CA ASP A 147 -3.30 -0.06 18.18
C ASP A 147 -2.99 1.45 17.94
N PRO A 148 -4.00 2.30 17.75
CA PRO A 148 -3.80 3.72 17.46
C PRO A 148 -3.08 4.51 18.55
N SER A 149 -3.06 4.01 19.80
CA SER A 149 -2.32 4.63 20.89
C SER A 149 -0.80 4.45 20.77
N LEU A 150 -0.37 3.49 19.95
CA LEU A 150 1.03 3.14 19.72
C LEU A 150 1.58 3.76 18.43
N THR A 151 0.73 4.19 17.50
CA THR A 151 1.15 4.73 16.22
C THR A 151 0.94 6.25 16.13
N LYS A 152 1.82 6.93 15.40
CA LYS A 152 1.74 8.37 15.14
C LYS A 152 0.84 8.69 13.95
N VAL A 153 0.90 7.80 12.96
CA VAL A 153 0.15 7.90 11.70
C VAL A 153 -0.27 6.49 11.33
N SER A 154 -1.47 6.38 10.80
CA SER A 154 -2.04 5.16 10.22
C SER A 154 -2.38 5.43 8.76
N VAL A 155 -1.88 4.60 7.85
CA VAL A 155 -2.11 4.74 6.40
C VAL A 155 -2.87 3.54 5.87
N CYS A 156 -4.16 3.74 5.59
CA CYS A 156 -5.01 2.77 4.91
C CYS A 156 -5.23 3.19 3.45
N GLN A 157 -4.98 2.29 2.52
CA GLN A 157 -5.10 2.53 1.07
C GLN A 157 -6.55 2.69 0.63
N VAL A 158 -7.48 2.14 1.42
CA VAL A 158 -8.92 2.15 1.13
C VAL A 158 -9.71 2.51 2.37
N ASN A 159 -10.93 2.98 2.17
CA ASN A 159 -11.93 3.00 3.22
C ASN A 159 -12.57 1.61 3.32
N ASP A 160 -12.41 0.95 4.46
CA ASP A 160 -12.82 -0.45 4.64
C ASP A 160 -14.30 -0.71 4.33
N GLN A 161 -15.18 0.21 4.74
CA GLN A 161 -16.62 0.09 4.49
C GLN A 161 -16.90 0.18 2.99
N LYS A 162 -16.46 1.26 2.33
CA LYS A 162 -16.69 1.46 0.90
C LYS A 162 -16.06 0.35 0.06
N PHE A 163 -14.89 -0.15 0.46
CA PHE A 163 -14.23 -1.24 -0.24
C PHE A 163 -15.01 -2.56 -0.09
N GLY A 164 -15.48 -2.88 1.12
CA GLY A 164 -16.33 -4.05 1.37
C GLY A 164 -17.63 -4.03 0.57
N GLU A 165 -18.29 -2.87 0.48
CA GLU A 165 -19.50 -2.66 -0.33
C GLU A 165 -19.19 -2.81 -1.83
N HIS A 166 -18.14 -2.15 -2.30
CA HIS A 166 -17.72 -2.18 -3.70
C HIS A 166 -17.36 -3.59 -4.18
N MET A 167 -16.75 -4.42 -3.33
CA MET A 167 -16.48 -5.82 -3.66
C MET A 167 -17.78 -6.60 -3.92
N VAL A 168 -18.84 -6.33 -3.16
CA VAL A 168 -20.14 -6.99 -3.37
C VAL A 168 -20.79 -6.46 -4.64
N ASP A 169 -20.75 -5.15 -4.89
CA ASP A 169 -21.29 -4.57 -6.13
C ASP A 169 -20.63 -5.20 -7.37
N LYS A 170 -19.30 -5.33 -7.36
CA LYS A 170 -18.56 -5.98 -8.45
C LYS A 170 -18.88 -7.47 -8.56
N LEU A 171 -19.10 -8.15 -7.44
CA LEU A 171 -19.53 -9.55 -7.45
C LEU A 171 -20.92 -9.71 -8.10
N VAL A 172 -21.89 -8.86 -7.75
CA VAL A 172 -23.24 -8.87 -8.37
C VAL A 172 -23.14 -8.58 -9.86
N GLU A 173 -22.37 -7.55 -10.24
CA GLU A 173 -22.14 -7.16 -11.63
C GLU A 173 -21.59 -8.33 -12.46
N TYR A 174 -20.54 -9.01 -11.98
CA TYR A 174 -19.95 -10.14 -12.70
C TYR A 174 -20.81 -11.40 -12.67
N MET A 175 -21.61 -11.61 -11.62
CA MET A 175 -22.55 -12.72 -11.58
C MET A 175 -23.75 -12.52 -12.50
N GLY A 176 -24.09 -11.26 -12.83
CA GLY A 176 -25.27 -10.91 -13.63
C GLY A 176 -26.59 -11.24 -12.93
N LYS A 177 -26.57 -11.50 -11.63
CA LYS A 177 -27.74 -11.85 -10.82
C LYS A 177 -27.55 -11.44 -9.37
N ASP A 178 -28.67 -11.18 -8.73
CA ASP A 178 -28.78 -10.80 -7.33
C ASP A 178 -29.03 -12.01 -6.42
N SER A 179 -28.62 -13.22 -6.79
CA SER A 179 -28.72 -14.41 -5.94
C SER A 179 -27.68 -15.49 -6.26
N GLY A 180 -27.25 -16.24 -5.23
CA GLY A 180 -26.35 -17.38 -5.40
C GLY A 180 -25.64 -17.82 -4.12
N GLN A 181 -24.82 -18.85 -4.27
CA GLN A 181 -23.84 -19.25 -3.26
C GLN A 181 -22.51 -18.57 -3.55
N ILE A 182 -21.94 -17.96 -2.51
CA ILE A 182 -20.64 -17.29 -2.59
C ILE A 182 -19.68 -17.93 -1.59
N ALA A 183 -18.40 -17.97 -1.94
CA ALA A 183 -17.32 -18.37 -1.05
C ALA A 183 -16.46 -17.15 -0.72
N LEU A 184 -16.10 -16.99 0.55
CA LEU A 184 -15.16 -15.97 1.00
C LEU A 184 -13.76 -16.58 1.06
N VAL A 185 -12.85 -16.03 0.28
CA VAL A 185 -11.43 -16.41 0.27
C VAL A 185 -10.64 -15.25 0.84
N THR A 186 -9.85 -15.51 1.88
CA THR A 186 -9.09 -14.48 2.61
C THR A 186 -7.64 -14.91 2.83
N GLY A 187 -6.83 -13.97 3.30
CA GLY A 187 -5.44 -14.19 3.71
C GLY A 187 -5.34 -14.60 5.18
N GLY A 188 -4.47 -13.93 5.94
CA GLY A 188 -4.30 -14.20 7.37
C GLY A 188 -5.58 -13.95 8.16
N LEU A 189 -5.97 -14.92 9.00
CA LEU A 189 -7.24 -14.86 9.74
C LEU A 189 -7.28 -13.79 10.83
N SER A 190 -6.11 -13.41 11.36
CA SER A 190 -5.98 -12.32 12.34
C SER A 190 -5.83 -10.94 11.70
N ALA A 191 -5.74 -10.85 10.36
CA ALA A 191 -5.52 -9.57 9.69
C ALA A 191 -6.76 -8.67 9.81
N ALA A 192 -6.64 -7.59 10.58
CA ALA A 192 -7.78 -6.75 10.94
C ALA A 192 -8.43 -6.09 9.71
N ASN A 193 -7.65 -5.65 8.72
CA ASN A 193 -8.20 -5.04 7.50
C ASN A 193 -9.06 -6.03 6.69
N LEU A 194 -8.58 -7.26 6.48
CA LEU A 194 -9.34 -8.29 5.78
C LEU A 194 -10.64 -8.62 6.52
N ASN A 195 -10.58 -8.68 7.85
CA ASN A 195 -11.77 -8.92 8.68
C ASN A 195 -12.75 -7.74 8.62
N ALA A 196 -12.27 -6.50 8.57
CA ALA A 196 -13.10 -5.31 8.37
C ALA A 196 -13.82 -5.34 7.02
N TRP A 197 -13.10 -5.66 5.93
CA TRP A 197 -13.68 -5.77 4.59
C TRP A 197 -14.73 -6.88 4.50
N ILE A 198 -14.43 -8.05 5.06
CA ILE A 198 -15.38 -9.18 5.11
C ILE A 198 -16.64 -8.79 5.88
N LYS A 199 -16.49 -8.10 7.01
CA LYS A 199 -17.62 -7.63 7.80
C LYS A 199 -18.46 -6.63 6.99
N ALA A 200 -17.83 -5.63 6.38
CA ALA A 200 -18.51 -4.63 5.56
C ALA A 200 -19.28 -5.29 4.39
N SER A 201 -18.66 -6.25 3.69
CA SER A 201 -19.33 -7.02 2.63
C SER A 201 -20.53 -7.82 3.15
N LYS A 202 -20.37 -8.53 4.28
CA LYS A 202 -21.48 -9.30 4.89
C LYS A 202 -22.64 -8.40 5.30
N ASP A 203 -22.34 -7.27 5.95
CA ASP A 203 -23.36 -6.31 6.38
C ASP A 203 -24.09 -5.70 5.18
N TYR A 204 -23.37 -5.42 4.09
CA TYR A 204 -23.96 -4.91 2.85
C TYR A 204 -24.85 -5.94 2.15
N ILE A 205 -24.41 -7.20 2.05
CA ILE A 205 -25.24 -8.30 1.52
C ILE A 205 -26.51 -8.46 2.35
N ALA A 206 -26.40 -8.48 3.69
CA ALA A 206 -27.55 -8.67 4.56
C ALA A 206 -28.59 -7.55 4.44
N LYS A 207 -28.15 -6.31 4.19
CA LYS A 207 -29.04 -5.15 4.00
C LYS A 207 -29.70 -5.13 2.63
N ASN A 208 -28.94 -5.44 1.57
CA ASN A 208 -29.36 -5.14 0.20
C ASN A 208 -29.79 -6.37 -0.60
N ILE A 209 -29.40 -7.58 -0.19
CA ILE A 209 -29.58 -8.79 -1.01
C ILE A 209 -30.13 -9.96 -0.18
N ARG A 210 -31.45 -9.97 0.00
CA ARG A 210 -32.17 -10.91 0.87
C ARG A 210 -32.15 -12.38 0.41
N SER A 211 -31.82 -12.64 -0.86
CA SER A 211 -31.81 -13.97 -1.48
C SER A 211 -30.44 -14.69 -1.43
N TRP A 212 -29.42 -14.08 -0.81
CA TRP A 212 -28.06 -14.62 -0.79
C TRP A 212 -27.87 -15.64 0.33
N ARG A 213 -27.27 -16.79 0.00
CA ARG A 213 -26.80 -17.76 0.99
C ARG A 213 -25.27 -17.69 1.04
N LEU A 214 -24.75 -17.00 2.05
CA LEU A 214 -23.32 -16.99 2.36
C LEU A 214 -22.90 -18.40 2.81
N SER A 215 -22.04 -19.05 2.02
CA SER A 215 -21.35 -20.25 2.45
C SER A 215 -19.97 -19.84 2.97
N THR A 216 -19.80 -19.85 4.30
CA THR A 216 -18.48 -19.64 4.92
C THR A 216 -17.66 -20.91 4.76
N MET A 217 -17.16 -21.18 3.56
CA MET A 217 -16.13 -22.19 3.37
C MET A 217 -14.80 -21.49 3.58
N ALA A 218 -14.22 -21.62 4.78
CA ALA A 218 -12.84 -21.22 5.03
C ALA A 218 -11.96 -22.06 4.09
N ILE A 219 -11.57 -21.48 2.96
CA ILE A 219 -10.61 -22.12 2.07
C ILE A 219 -9.28 -22.09 2.82
N ARG A 220 -8.97 -23.19 3.51
CA ARG A 220 -7.60 -23.53 3.93
C ARG A 220 -6.77 -23.44 2.66
N ILE A 221 -5.93 -22.42 2.54
CA ILE A 221 -4.94 -22.32 1.47
C ILE A 221 -4.02 -23.54 1.65
N ARG A 222 -4.31 -24.63 0.94
CA ARG A 222 -3.35 -25.72 0.79
C ARG A 222 -2.24 -25.16 -0.10
N PRO A 223 -0.96 -25.34 0.24
CA PRO A 223 0.14 -25.00 -0.66
C PRO A 223 -0.16 -25.63 -2.02
N MET A 224 0.01 -24.85 -3.09
CA MET A 224 -0.18 -25.34 -4.47
C MET A 224 0.79 -26.48 -4.75
N ARG A 225 0.38 -27.72 -4.43
CA ARG A 225 1.08 -28.94 -4.83
C ARG A 225 0.41 -29.44 -6.10
N ASN A 226 1.06 -29.20 -7.24
CA ASN A 226 0.81 -29.71 -8.59
C ASN A 226 -0.66 -29.90 -9.02
N ARG A 227 -1.15 -28.94 -9.82
CA ARG A 227 -2.47 -28.92 -10.49
C ARG A 227 -2.77 -30.05 -11.49
N MET A 228 -1.96 -31.11 -11.59
CA MET A 228 -2.17 -32.13 -12.62
C MET A 228 -3.18 -33.23 -12.25
N SER A 229 -3.53 -33.44 -10.98
CA SER A 229 -4.42 -34.56 -10.59
C SER A 229 -5.91 -34.21 -10.48
N LEU A 230 -6.28 -32.93 -10.48
CA LEU A 230 -7.68 -32.50 -10.28
C LEU A 230 -8.52 -32.49 -11.57
N ILE A 231 -7.89 -32.41 -12.75
CA ILE A 231 -8.62 -32.38 -14.03
C ILE A 231 -9.16 -33.76 -14.43
N GLN A 232 -8.56 -34.86 -13.94
CA GLN A 232 -9.00 -36.21 -14.32
C GLN A 232 -10.25 -36.72 -13.57
N ARG A 233 -10.64 -36.12 -12.43
CA ARG A 233 -11.80 -36.61 -11.65
C ARG A 233 -13.15 -35.99 -12.04
N GLN A 234 -13.19 -34.94 -12.85
CA GLN A 234 -14.46 -34.34 -13.30
C GLN A 234 -15.00 -34.91 -14.62
N LYS A 235 -14.33 -35.87 -15.25
CA LYS A 235 -14.82 -36.54 -16.48
C LYS A 235 -15.53 -37.88 -16.25
N THR A 236 -15.68 -38.33 -15.00
CA THR A 236 -16.36 -39.60 -14.69
C THR A 236 -17.24 -39.46 -13.44
N SER A 237 -18.40 -38.82 -13.58
CA SER A 237 -19.62 -39.04 -12.80
C SER A 237 -20.79 -38.36 -13.50
#